data_AF-A0A5C4T929-F1
#
_entry.id   AF-A0A5C4T929-F1
#
_cell.length_a   1.000
_cell.length_b   1.000
_cell.length_c   1.000
_cell.angle_alpha   90.00
_cell.angle_beta   90.00
_cell.angle_gamma   90.00
#
_symmetry.space_group_name_H-M   'P 1'
#
loop_
_entity.id
_entity.type
_entity.pdbx_description
1 polymer ?
#
loop_
_entity_poly.entity_id
_entity_poly.type
_entity_poly.pdbx_seq_one_letter_code
_entity_poly.pdbx_strand_id
1 'polypeptide(L)'
;MGSAKEWEGGLAVAVKEDTKVHHDYNLLVCGATFAGLGAALAAQAAGRNVILIERSALLGGEFIEAFQCRRAEWLPRTETGRWLHQHMMERGIIGQDGCSVYMSALHPLLCLLVRQQRLQVRMLTEIVEIGRGRGQYHVELHDIRGKSTIQAEEILDTSTMRLTCPGELFTPESKSIHSYLHHPAGIEWEGDSEEQTCLSFTTRLRPFQATLQMAVSAEDSWSDARQRLHRCWADRPNAWKTWTIAAIAGRFASHVPAGVHRLATGWNWFPSEAYANPLDALDHGYEYGAKEWGQHAASNL
;
A
#
# COMPACT_ATOMS: atom_id res chain seq x y z
N MET A 1 8.51 66.82 -5.64
CA MET A 1 7.69 66.89 -4.41
C MET A 1 6.40 66.14 -4.67
N GLY A 2 6.34 64.87 -4.27
CA GLY A 2 5.16 64.02 -4.35
C GLY A 2 5.20 63.06 -3.17
N SER A 3 4.29 63.29 -2.22
CA SER A 3 4.23 62.68 -0.89
C SER A 3 3.77 61.22 -0.98
N ALA A 4 4.61 60.28 -0.55
CA ALA A 4 4.25 58.89 -0.28
C ALA A 4 3.46 58.83 1.04
N LYS A 5 2.15 58.57 0.95
CA LYS A 5 1.28 58.30 2.10
C LYS A 5 1.18 56.79 2.32
N GLU A 6 1.77 56.36 3.44
CA GLU A 6 1.28 55.39 4.42
C GLU A 6 0.26 54.33 3.94
N TRP A 7 0.71 53.08 3.88
CA TRP A 7 -0.12 51.89 4.01
C TRP A 7 0.50 50.99 5.09
N GLU A 8 0.39 51.41 6.35
CA GLU A 8 0.59 50.53 7.52
C GLU A 8 -0.78 50.12 8.06
N GLY A 9 -1.32 49.06 7.48
CA GLY A 9 -2.56 48.40 7.92
C GLY A 9 -2.29 46.93 8.14
N GLY A 10 -1.37 46.61 9.05
CA GLY A 10 -1.09 45.24 9.46
C GLY A 10 -2.30 44.65 10.19
N LEU A 11 -3.10 43.87 9.47
CA LEU A 11 -4.05 42.93 10.08
C LEU A 11 -3.24 41.85 10.82
N ALA A 12 -2.98 42.09 12.10
CA ALA A 12 -2.63 41.03 13.03
C ALA A 12 -3.86 40.12 13.17
N VAL A 13 -3.98 39.14 12.27
CA VAL A 13 -4.90 38.02 12.47
C VAL A 13 -4.34 37.23 13.64
N ALA A 14 -4.94 37.42 14.81
CA ALA A 14 -4.76 36.52 15.93
C ALA A 14 -5.17 35.12 15.46
N VAL A 15 -4.17 34.29 15.12
CA VAL A 15 -4.36 32.86 14.99
C VAL A 15 -4.74 32.39 16.39
N LYS A 16 -6.03 32.28 16.65
CA LYS A 16 -6.52 31.54 17.81
C LYS A 16 -5.88 30.16 17.68
N GLU A 17 -5.10 29.77 18.68
CA GLU A 17 -4.70 28.38 18.85
C GLU A 17 -5.97 27.56 18.87
N ASP A 18 -6.27 26.94 17.72
CA ASP A 18 -7.40 26.05 17.55
C ASP A 18 -7.22 24.95 18.58
N THR A 19 -8.14 24.89 19.53
CA THR A 19 -8.27 23.81 20.51
C THR A 19 -8.16 22.49 19.76
N LYS A 20 -6.98 21.86 19.79
CA LYS A 20 -6.71 20.59 19.11
C LYS A 20 -7.72 19.57 19.62
N VAL A 21 -8.70 19.21 18.80
CA VAL A 21 -9.61 18.10 19.10
C VAL A 21 -8.76 16.84 19.12
N HIS A 22 -8.51 16.31 20.32
CA HIS A 22 -7.83 15.04 20.49
C HIS A 22 -8.83 13.93 20.18
N HIS A 23 -8.51 13.13 19.17
CA HIS A 23 -9.20 11.88 18.90
C HIS A 23 -8.37 10.75 19.48
N ASP A 24 -9.01 9.95 20.33
CA ASP A 24 -8.39 8.81 21.02
C ASP A 24 -8.78 7.53 20.28
N TYR A 25 -7.78 6.82 19.77
CA TYR A 25 -7.92 5.57 19.04
C TYR A 25 -7.33 4.43 19.86
N ASN A 26 -7.95 3.25 19.81
CA ASN A 26 -7.32 2.06 20.37
C ASN A 26 -6.17 1.59 19.46
N LEU A 27 -6.30 1.77 18.15
CA LEU A 27 -5.32 1.34 17.16
C LEU A 27 -5.17 2.38 16.05
N LEU A 28 -3.93 2.79 15.79
CA LEU A 28 -3.54 3.43 14.55
C LEU A 28 -2.91 2.39 13.62
N VAL A 29 -3.41 2.29 12.40
CA VAL A 29 -2.78 1.52 11.32
C VAL A 29 -2.11 2.49 10.35
N CYS A 30 -0.79 2.39 10.19
CA CYS A 30 -0.05 3.15 9.19
C CYS A 30 0.05 2.34 7.89
N GLY A 31 -0.46 2.90 6.80
CA GLY A 31 -0.65 2.27 5.51
C GLY A 31 -2.05 1.68 5.36
N ALA A 32 -2.83 2.18 4.41
CA ALA A 32 -4.07 1.53 3.97
C ALA A 32 -3.76 0.43 2.94
N THR A 33 -2.81 -0.42 3.31
CA THR A 33 -2.35 -1.59 2.57
C THR A 33 -3.37 -2.72 2.68
N PHE A 34 -3.22 -3.80 1.90
CA PHE A 34 -4.06 -4.98 2.06
C PHE A 34 -3.96 -5.57 3.48
N ALA A 35 -2.76 -5.75 4.01
CA ALA A 35 -2.58 -6.21 5.39
C ALA A 35 -3.18 -5.22 6.42
N GLY A 36 -3.01 -3.91 6.20
CA GLY A 36 -3.56 -2.87 7.06
C GLY A 36 -5.09 -2.85 7.09
N LEU A 37 -5.73 -3.03 5.93
CA LEU A 37 -7.18 -3.15 5.81
C LEU A 37 -7.70 -4.40 6.52
N GLY A 38 -7.02 -5.54 6.34
CA GLY A 38 -7.36 -6.79 7.02
C GLY A 38 -7.30 -6.64 8.55
N ALA A 39 -6.21 -6.07 9.06
CA ALA A 39 -6.04 -5.83 10.49
C ALA A 39 -7.08 -4.85 11.03
N ALA A 40 -7.36 -3.76 10.32
CA ALA A 40 -8.37 -2.80 10.77
C ALA A 40 -9.78 -3.40 10.85
N LEU A 41 -10.14 -4.29 9.92
CA LEU A 41 -11.41 -5.00 9.96
C LEU A 41 -11.51 -5.95 11.16
N ALA A 42 -10.45 -6.71 11.44
CA ALA A 42 -10.40 -7.59 12.60
C ALA A 42 -10.49 -6.81 13.92
N ALA A 43 -9.78 -5.68 14.03
CA ALA A 43 -9.86 -4.80 15.19
C ALA A 43 -11.26 -4.19 15.37
N GLN A 44 -11.90 -3.76 14.29
CA GLN A 44 -13.28 -3.27 14.33
C GLN A 44 -14.27 -4.37 14.76
N ALA A 45 -14.09 -5.60 14.27
CA ALA A 45 -14.90 -6.75 14.70
C ALA A 45 -14.71 -7.07 16.20
N ALA A 46 -13.54 -6.77 16.76
CA ALA A 46 -13.26 -6.84 18.19
C ALA A 46 -13.75 -5.60 18.99
N GLY A 47 -14.49 -4.68 18.36
CA GLY A 47 -15.06 -3.50 19.02
C GLY A 47 -14.07 -2.37 19.27
N ARG A 48 -12.89 -2.37 18.63
CA ARG A 48 -11.88 -1.31 18.80
C ARG A 48 -12.17 -0.09 17.93
N ASN A 49 -11.85 1.10 18.44
CA ASN A 49 -11.81 2.33 17.65
C ASN A 49 -10.49 2.39 16.86
N VAL A 50 -10.57 2.35 15.54
CA VAL A 50 -9.41 2.24 14.64
C VAL A 50 -9.38 3.38 13.63
N ILE A 51 -8.18 3.88 13.36
CA ILE A 51 -7.91 4.78 12.24
C ILE A 51 -6.80 4.23 11.36
N LEU A 52 -7.00 4.28 10.04
CA LEU A 52 -5.96 4.04 9.05
C LEU A 52 -5.43 5.37 8.53
N ILE A 53 -4.11 5.49 8.45
CA ILE A 53 -3.41 6.63 7.86
C ILE A 53 -2.69 6.17 6.60
N GLU A 54 -3.00 6.79 5.47
CA GLU A 54 -2.40 6.49 4.17
C GLU A 54 -1.77 7.75 3.57
N ARG A 55 -0.49 7.65 3.22
CA ARG A 55 0.27 8.79 2.67
C ARG A 55 -0.15 9.12 1.23
N SER A 56 -0.61 8.13 0.47
CA SER A 56 -1.01 8.29 -0.92
C SER A 56 -2.52 8.55 -1.07
N ALA A 57 -2.97 8.65 -2.33
CA ALA A 57 -4.39 8.66 -2.68
C ALA A 57 -4.96 7.26 -2.94
N LEU A 58 -4.16 6.20 -2.79
CA LEU A 58 -4.55 4.83 -3.17
C LEU A 58 -4.54 3.86 -1.99
N LEU A 59 -5.65 3.15 -1.84
CA LEU A 59 -5.72 1.95 -1.01
C LEU A 59 -5.01 0.80 -1.72
N GLY A 60 -4.24 -0.01 -1.00
CA GLY A 60 -3.54 -1.17 -1.56
C GLY A 60 -2.46 -0.80 -2.58
N GLY A 61 -1.96 0.44 -2.53
CA GLY A 61 -1.01 0.97 -3.51
C GLY A 61 0.30 0.17 -3.60
N GLU A 62 0.66 -0.54 -2.54
CA GLU A 62 1.85 -1.39 -2.48
C GLU A 62 1.81 -2.55 -3.49
N PHE A 63 0.63 -3.07 -3.81
CA PHE A 63 0.48 -4.05 -4.90
C PHE A 63 0.02 -3.40 -6.20
N ILE A 64 -0.90 -2.44 -6.10
CA ILE A 64 -1.57 -1.86 -7.27
C ILE A 64 -0.62 -0.98 -8.09
N GLU A 65 0.09 -0.05 -7.46
CA GLU A 65 1.02 0.83 -8.19
C GLU A 65 2.31 0.12 -8.55
N ALA A 66 2.69 -0.93 -7.82
CA ALA A 66 3.87 -1.75 -8.12
C ALA A 66 3.61 -2.79 -9.22
N PHE A 67 2.35 -2.95 -9.68
CA PHE A 67 1.92 -4.07 -10.53
C PHE A 67 2.43 -5.42 -10.00
N GLN A 68 2.40 -5.60 -8.68
CA GLN A 68 2.95 -6.79 -8.04
C GLN A 68 1.89 -7.87 -7.99
N CYS A 69 2.08 -8.90 -8.82
CA CYS A 69 1.30 -10.14 -8.79
C CYS A 69 2.29 -11.28 -8.89
N ARG A 70 2.59 -11.98 -7.79
CA ARG A 70 3.28 -13.26 -7.92
C ARG A 70 2.26 -14.28 -8.39
N ARG A 71 2.66 -15.16 -9.31
CA ARG A 71 1.82 -16.28 -9.72
C ARG A 71 1.67 -17.21 -8.52
N ALA A 72 0.53 -17.13 -7.87
CA ALA A 72 0.16 -17.91 -6.71
C ALA A 72 -1.35 -18.16 -6.77
N GLU A 73 -1.81 -19.23 -6.11
CA GLU A 73 -3.24 -19.46 -5.97
C GLU A 73 -3.85 -18.37 -5.08
N TRP A 74 -4.96 -17.79 -5.53
CA TRP A 74 -5.69 -16.75 -4.80
C TRP A 74 -6.73 -17.41 -3.89
N LEU A 75 -6.28 -18.15 -2.89
CA LEU A 75 -7.16 -18.87 -1.97
C LEU A 75 -7.50 -18.01 -0.74
N PRO A 76 -8.75 -17.54 -0.61
CA PRO A 76 -9.16 -16.77 0.57
C PRO A 76 -9.28 -17.66 1.81
N ARG A 77 -8.73 -17.21 2.93
CA ARG A 77 -8.81 -17.88 4.25
C ARG A 77 -9.88 -17.27 5.15
N THR A 78 -10.08 -15.96 5.07
CA THR A 78 -11.05 -15.25 5.94
C THR A 78 -12.37 -14.98 5.22
N GLU A 79 -13.40 -14.57 5.98
CA GLU A 79 -14.68 -14.15 5.39
C GLU A 79 -14.51 -12.90 4.52
N THR A 80 -13.73 -11.93 4.98
CA THR A 80 -13.36 -10.75 4.20
C THR A 80 -12.60 -11.13 2.93
N GLY A 81 -11.63 -12.05 3.04
CA GLY A 81 -10.91 -12.58 1.87
C GLY A 81 -11.87 -13.23 0.87
N ARG A 82 -12.80 -14.07 1.34
CA ARG A 82 -13.82 -14.72 0.49
C ARG A 82 -14.69 -13.69 -0.21
N TRP A 83 -15.14 -12.67 0.52
CA TRP A 83 -15.92 -11.57 -0.03
C TRP A 83 -15.15 -10.84 -1.14
N LEU A 84 -13.88 -10.49 -0.89
CA LEU A 84 -13.04 -9.77 -1.86
C LEU A 84 -12.81 -10.64 -3.11
N HIS A 85 -12.41 -11.89 -2.92
CA HIS A 85 -12.18 -12.85 -3.99
C HIS A 85 -13.43 -13.02 -4.86
N GLN A 86 -14.61 -13.21 -4.25
CA GLN A 86 -15.87 -13.31 -4.99
C GLN A 86 -16.13 -12.05 -5.85
N HIS A 87 -15.97 -10.86 -5.29
CA HIS A 87 -16.16 -9.61 -6.03
C HIS A 87 -15.12 -9.41 -7.13
N MET A 88 -13.89 -9.89 -6.95
CA MET A 88 -12.87 -9.89 -7.98
C MET A 88 -13.26 -10.81 -9.15
N MET A 89 -13.81 -11.99 -8.87
CA MET A 89 -14.31 -12.93 -9.88
C MET A 89 -15.51 -12.36 -10.64
N GLU A 90 -16.53 -11.86 -9.93
CA GLU A 90 -17.75 -11.30 -10.52
C GLU A 90 -17.48 -10.11 -11.45
N ARG A 91 -16.41 -9.36 -11.17
CA ARG A 91 -15.99 -8.19 -11.96
C ARG A 91 -14.96 -8.51 -13.05
N GLY A 92 -14.56 -9.78 -13.19
CA GLY A 92 -13.52 -10.19 -14.14
C GLY A 92 -12.15 -9.54 -13.88
N ILE A 93 -11.87 -9.24 -12.60
CA ILE A 93 -10.57 -8.72 -12.15
C ILE A 93 -9.56 -9.88 -12.12
N ILE A 94 -9.98 -11.04 -11.60
CA ILE A 94 -9.25 -12.30 -11.74
C ILE A 94 -9.66 -12.94 -13.07
N GLY A 95 -8.69 -13.43 -13.82
CA GLY A 95 -8.89 -14.19 -15.05
C GLY A 95 -9.51 -15.56 -14.80
N GLN A 96 -10.02 -16.21 -15.85
CA GLN A 96 -10.60 -17.55 -15.72
C GLN A 96 -9.58 -18.61 -15.28
N ASP A 97 -8.28 -18.33 -15.42
CA ASP A 97 -7.18 -19.17 -14.93
C ASP A 97 -6.99 -19.10 -13.41
N GLY A 98 -7.71 -18.21 -12.71
CA GLY A 98 -7.60 -18.00 -11.27
C GLY A 98 -6.28 -17.36 -10.83
N CYS A 99 -5.38 -17.03 -11.76
CA CYS A 99 -4.01 -16.58 -11.49
C CYS A 99 -3.74 -15.18 -12.04
N SER A 100 -4.35 -14.82 -13.16
CA SER A 100 -4.20 -13.53 -13.82
C SER A 100 -5.01 -12.46 -13.09
N VAL A 101 -4.41 -11.33 -12.68
CA VAL A 101 -5.13 -10.27 -11.97
C VAL A 101 -4.89 -8.89 -12.55
N TYR A 102 -5.96 -8.18 -12.88
CA TYR A 102 -5.91 -6.79 -13.31
C TYR A 102 -5.84 -5.84 -12.11
N MET A 103 -4.61 -5.60 -11.61
CA MET A 103 -4.36 -4.91 -10.33
C MET A 103 -5.02 -3.54 -10.21
N SER A 104 -5.01 -2.73 -11.27
CA SER A 104 -5.61 -1.38 -11.23
C SER A 104 -7.12 -1.39 -10.97
N ALA A 105 -7.82 -2.50 -11.24
CA ALA A 105 -9.24 -2.64 -10.92
C ALA A 105 -9.51 -2.99 -9.44
N LEU A 106 -8.48 -3.28 -8.64
CA LEU A 106 -8.66 -3.54 -7.21
C LEU A 106 -8.97 -2.28 -6.41
N HIS A 107 -8.44 -1.11 -6.80
CA HIS A 107 -8.61 0.10 -6.01
C HIS A 107 -10.09 0.50 -5.81
N PRO A 108 -10.95 0.53 -6.85
CA PRO A 108 -12.39 0.75 -6.66
C PRO A 108 -13.08 -0.27 -5.74
N LEU A 109 -12.62 -1.52 -5.73
CA LEU A 109 -13.17 -2.57 -4.87
C LEU A 109 -12.76 -2.37 -3.41
N LEU A 110 -11.51 -1.94 -3.16
CA LEU A 110 -11.06 -1.53 -1.82
C LEU A 110 -11.83 -0.30 -1.31
N CYS A 111 -12.08 0.69 -2.18
CA CYS A 111 -12.91 1.84 -1.83
C CYS A 111 -14.34 1.41 -1.44
N LEU A 112 -14.91 0.43 -2.15
CA LEU A 112 -16.21 -0.13 -1.80
C LEU A 112 -16.17 -0.82 -0.42
N LEU A 113 -15.13 -1.63 -0.16
CA LEU A 113 -14.92 -2.30 1.13
C LEU A 113 -14.84 -1.30 2.28
N VAL A 114 -13.96 -0.29 2.17
CA VAL A 114 -13.80 0.78 3.17
C VAL A 114 -15.13 1.48 3.45
N ARG A 115 -15.89 1.81 2.39
CA ARG A 115 -17.18 2.49 2.52
C ARG A 115 -18.23 1.60 3.18
N GLN A 116 -18.36 0.33 2.79
CA GLN A 116 -19.34 -0.59 3.33
C GLN A 116 -19.07 -0.92 4.80
N GLN A 117 -17.79 -1.09 5.15
CA GLN A 117 -17.35 -1.40 6.50
C GLN A 117 -17.19 -0.16 7.38
N ARG A 118 -17.38 1.04 6.81
CA ARG A 118 -17.25 2.35 7.48
C ARG A 118 -15.90 2.53 8.17
N LEU A 119 -14.84 2.00 7.57
CA LEU A 119 -13.47 2.16 8.08
C LEU A 119 -13.09 3.65 8.07
N GLN A 120 -12.50 4.13 9.17
CA GLN A 120 -11.96 5.48 9.24
C GLN A 120 -10.58 5.49 8.58
N VAL A 121 -10.51 6.06 7.37
CA VAL A 121 -9.26 6.20 6.62
C VAL A 121 -8.98 7.67 6.38
N ARG A 122 -7.76 8.12 6.68
CA ARG A 122 -7.22 9.42 6.25
C ARG A 122 -6.18 9.21 5.18
N MET A 123 -6.53 9.62 3.96
CA MET A 123 -5.64 9.57 2.79
C MET A 123 -4.81 10.84 2.70
N LEU A 124 -3.74 10.83 1.90
CA LEU A 124 -2.84 11.97 1.71
C LEU A 124 -2.37 12.58 3.04
N THR A 125 -2.09 11.71 4.02
CA THR A 125 -1.70 12.10 5.37
C THR A 125 -0.36 11.47 5.72
N GLU A 126 0.60 12.30 6.09
CA GLU A 126 1.95 11.90 6.46
C GLU A 126 2.11 11.87 7.98
N ILE A 127 2.81 10.86 8.50
CA ILE A 127 3.24 10.84 9.90
C ILE A 127 4.57 11.58 9.99
N VAL A 128 4.60 12.63 10.79
CA VAL A 128 5.79 13.47 10.98
C VAL A 128 6.62 12.98 12.15
N GLU A 129 5.96 12.67 13.27
CA GLU A 129 6.60 12.28 14.52
C GLU A 129 5.69 11.37 15.35
N ILE A 130 6.31 10.46 16.10
CA ILE A 130 5.62 9.59 17.06
C ILE A 130 6.32 9.73 18.40
N GLY A 131 5.61 10.30 19.37
CA GLY A 131 6.01 10.38 20.77
C GLY A 131 5.22 9.41 21.65
N ARG A 132 5.67 9.21 22.89
CA ARG A 132 4.94 8.43 23.91
C ARG A 132 4.74 9.26 25.17
N GLY A 133 3.50 9.28 25.68
CA GLY A 133 3.13 10.03 26.88
C GLY A 133 1.92 9.41 27.57
N ARG A 134 1.90 9.39 28.91
CA ARG A 134 0.78 8.85 29.73
C ARG A 134 0.31 7.44 29.34
N GLY A 135 1.20 6.61 28.81
CA GLY A 135 0.89 5.24 28.38
C GLY A 135 0.40 5.09 26.94
N GLN A 136 0.13 6.20 26.24
CA GLN A 136 -0.33 6.22 24.85
C GLN A 136 0.73 6.83 23.91
N TYR A 137 0.54 6.60 22.62
CA TYR A 137 1.28 7.26 21.55
C TYR A 137 0.63 8.56 21.15
N HIS A 138 1.45 9.59 20.95
CA HIS A 138 1.05 10.85 20.34
C HIS A 138 1.63 10.89 18.93
N VAL A 139 0.78 10.89 17.93
CA VAL A 139 1.19 10.84 16.52
C VAL A 139 0.91 12.20 15.88
N GLU A 140 1.97 12.91 15.48
CA GLU A 140 1.87 14.14 14.70
C GLU A 140 1.65 13.78 13.23
N LEU A 141 0.59 14.34 12.67
CA LEU A 141 0.16 14.15 11.29
C LEU A 141 0.27 15.46 10.52
N HIS A 142 0.59 15.36 9.23
CA HIS A 142 0.53 16.46 8.29
C HIS A 142 -0.33 16.08 7.08
N ASP A 143 -1.36 16.87 6.81
CA ASP A 143 -2.25 16.70 5.67
C ASP A 143 -2.65 18.08 5.08
N ILE A 144 -3.65 18.12 4.19
CA ILE A 144 -4.14 19.36 3.57
C ILE A 144 -4.69 20.40 4.57
N ARG A 145 -4.97 20.00 5.81
CA ARG A 145 -5.42 20.88 6.91
C ARG A 145 -4.23 21.42 7.72
N GLY A 146 -3.00 21.03 7.38
CA GLY A 146 -1.79 21.37 8.10
C GLY A 146 -1.42 20.31 9.14
N LYS A 147 -0.87 20.76 10.27
CA LYS A 147 -0.40 19.87 11.34
C LYS A 147 -1.52 19.54 12.32
N SER A 148 -1.68 18.26 12.66
CA SER A 148 -2.59 17.80 13.70
C SER A 148 -1.95 16.70 14.57
N THR A 149 -2.59 16.36 15.68
CA THR A 149 -2.09 15.31 16.58
C THR A 149 -3.24 14.40 16.99
N ILE A 150 -3.03 13.09 16.92
CA ILE A 150 -3.97 12.09 17.43
C ILE A 150 -3.30 11.26 18.53
N GLN A 151 -4.12 10.58 19.33
CA GLN A 151 -3.64 9.67 20.36
C GLN A 151 -4.04 8.23 20.01
N ALA A 152 -3.11 7.29 20.22
CA ALA A 152 -3.36 5.88 19.98
C ALA A 152 -2.74 5.01 21.08
N GLU A 153 -3.42 3.95 21.52
CA GLU A 153 -2.84 2.97 22.45
C GLU A 153 -1.82 2.07 21.76
N GLU A 154 -2.14 1.67 20.52
CA GLU A 154 -1.32 0.79 19.70
C GLU A 154 -1.08 1.36 18.29
N ILE A 155 0.04 0.95 17.69
CA ILE A 155 0.44 1.29 16.32
C ILE A 155 0.76 0.00 15.56
N LEU A 156 0.13 -0.16 14.40
CA LEU A 156 0.47 -1.19 13.41
C LEU A 156 0.93 -0.51 12.13
N ASP A 157 2.22 -0.58 11.85
CA ASP A 157 2.78 -0.13 10.58
C ASP A 157 2.74 -1.28 9.57
N THR A 158 2.03 -1.10 8.47
CA THR A 158 1.95 -2.10 7.39
C THR A 158 2.67 -1.69 6.12
N SER A 159 3.35 -0.54 6.17
CA SER A 159 4.08 0.02 5.05
C SER A 159 5.36 -0.75 4.76
N THR A 160 5.78 -0.74 3.51
CA THR A 160 7.00 -1.39 3.03
C THR A 160 8.26 -0.83 3.67
N MET A 161 8.29 0.48 3.94
CA MET A 161 9.47 1.21 4.41
C MET A 161 9.45 1.51 5.92
N ARG A 162 8.49 0.97 6.68
CA ARG A 162 8.34 1.27 8.12
C ARG A 162 8.22 2.78 8.36
N LEU A 163 7.21 3.41 7.75
CA LEU A 163 6.98 4.86 7.77
C LEU A 163 6.75 5.45 9.18
N THR A 164 6.41 4.62 10.16
CA THR A 164 6.27 5.05 11.56
C THR A 164 7.63 5.36 12.23
N CYS A 165 8.76 4.98 11.62
CA CYS A 165 10.11 5.32 12.07
C CYS A 165 10.82 6.25 11.07
N PRO A 166 10.42 7.53 10.94
CA PRO A 166 10.88 8.41 9.85
C PRO A 166 12.41 8.66 9.81
N GLY A 167 13.12 8.46 10.92
CA GLY A 167 14.59 8.54 10.98
C GLY A 167 15.31 7.22 10.69
N GLU A 168 14.58 6.10 10.64
CA GLU A 168 15.12 4.74 10.51
C GLU A 168 14.23 3.94 9.56
N LEU A 169 14.05 4.44 8.33
CA LEU A 169 13.26 3.74 7.32
C LEU A 169 13.87 2.38 7.02
N PHE A 170 13.00 1.38 6.86
CA PHE A 170 13.43 0.05 6.44
C PHE A 170 13.87 0.08 4.97
N THR A 171 15.02 -0.55 4.69
CA THR A 171 15.51 -0.76 3.32
C THR A 171 15.14 -2.16 2.86
N PRO A 172 14.31 -2.31 1.81
CA PRO A 172 13.96 -3.62 1.28
C PRO A 172 15.18 -4.45 0.85
N GLU A 173 15.08 -5.77 1.01
CA GLU A 173 16.13 -6.72 0.66
C GLU A 173 16.40 -6.76 -0.85
N SER A 174 15.35 -6.55 -1.64
CA SER A 174 15.43 -6.36 -3.08
C SER A 174 14.29 -5.48 -3.58
N LYS A 175 14.48 -4.90 -4.76
CA LYS A 175 13.49 -4.07 -5.45
C LYS A 175 13.38 -4.52 -6.91
N SER A 176 12.22 -4.31 -7.50
CA SER A 176 12.02 -4.41 -8.94
C SER A 176 11.07 -3.33 -9.45
N ILE A 177 11.28 -2.95 -10.71
CA ILE A 177 10.35 -2.10 -11.44
C ILE A 177 9.55 -2.96 -12.41
N HIS A 178 8.23 -2.79 -12.39
CA HIS A 178 7.32 -3.56 -13.24
C HIS A 178 6.72 -2.68 -14.32
N SER A 179 6.24 -3.32 -15.39
CA SER A 179 5.56 -2.65 -16.49
C SER A 179 4.52 -3.54 -17.12
N TYR A 180 3.41 -2.94 -17.56
CA TYR A 180 2.47 -3.63 -18.42
C TYR A 180 2.90 -3.55 -19.87
N LEU A 181 2.86 -4.70 -20.51
CA LEU A 181 3.08 -4.85 -21.94
C LEU A 181 1.75 -5.08 -22.64
N HIS A 182 1.66 -4.57 -23.86
CA HIS A 182 0.53 -4.77 -24.76
C HIS A 182 1.00 -5.43 -26.06
N HIS A 183 0.20 -6.38 -26.55
CA HIS A 183 0.39 -7.00 -27.85
C HIS A 183 -0.81 -6.72 -28.77
N PRO A 184 -0.63 -6.14 -29.97
CA PRO A 184 -1.73 -5.66 -30.80
C PRO A 184 -2.66 -6.77 -31.33
N ALA A 185 -2.12 -7.97 -31.62
CA ALA A 185 -2.90 -9.06 -32.22
C ALA A 185 -3.49 -10.06 -31.21
N GLY A 186 -3.08 -9.99 -29.93
CA GLY A 186 -3.29 -11.07 -28.96
C GLY A 186 -2.62 -12.38 -29.38
N ILE A 187 -1.59 -12.83 -28.67
CA ILE A 187 -0.90 -14.07 -29.02
C ILE A 187 -0.94 -15.03 -27.83
N GLU A 188 -1.10 -16.32 -28.12
CA GLU A 188 -0.78 -17.39 -27.18
C GLU A 188 0.73 -17.47 -27.04
N TRP A 189 1.21 -16.89 -25.94
CA TRP A 189 2.61 -16.94 -25.56
C TRP A 189 2.90 -18.32 -24.99
N GLU A 190 3.65 -19.13 -25.74
CA GLU A 190 4.13 -20.45 -25.31
C GLU A 190 5.56 -20.31 -24.77
N GLY A 191 5.70 -20.24 -23.44
CA GLY A 191 6.98 -20.47 -22.77
C GLY A 191 7.31 -19.45 -21.69
N ASP A 192 7.68 -19.88 -20.50
CA ASP A 192 8.42 -19.02 -19.58
C ASP A 192 9.77 -18.73 -20.27
N SER A 193 9.97 -17.51 -20.78
CA SER A 193 11.26 -17.21 -21.42
C SER A 193 12.32 -17.22 -20.33
N GLU A 194 13.31 -18.09 -20.49
CA GLU A 194 14.59 -18.03 -19.78
C GLU A 194 15.11 -16.58 -19.71
N GLU A 195 15.81 -16.26 -18.62
CA GLU A 195 16.49 -14.99 -18.37
C GLU A 195 17.56 -14.69 -19.43
N GLN A 196 17.16 -14.38 -20.66
CA GLN A 196 18.09 -14.03 -21.73
C GLN A 196 18.46 -12.54 -21.69
N THR A 197 17.88 -11.76 -20.77
CA THR A 197 18.12 -10.31 -20.60
C THR A 197 18.01 -9.88 -19.14
N CYS A 198 18.27 -8.60 -18.86
CA CYS A 198 17.93 -7.93 -17.60
C CYS A 198 16.41 -7.90 -17.27
N LEU A 199 15.56 -8.44 -18.15
CA LEU A 199 14.11 -8.40 -18.06
C LEU A 199 13.53 -9.81 -17.94
N SER A 200 12.50 -9.95 -17.12
CA SER A 200 11.72 -11.19 -16.98
C SER A 200 10.23 -10.94 -17.24
N PHE A 201 9.58 -11.86 -17.96
CA PHE A 201 8.12 -11.91 -18.07
C PHE A 201 7.58 -12.65 -16.87
N THR A 202 6.69 -12.02 -16.09
CA THR A 202 6.26 -12.58 -14.80
C THR A 202 4.86 -13.15 -14.84
N THR A 203 3.95 -12.55 -15.60
CA THR A 203 2.54 -12.97 -15.61
C THR A 203 1.87 -12.57 -16.91
N ARG A 204 1.21 -13.53 -17.56
CA ARG A 204 0.21 -13.24 -18.60
C ARG A 204 -1.06 -12.79 -17.87
N LEU A 205 -1.60 -11.63 -18.21
CA LEU A 205 -2.85 -11.15 -17.61
C LEU A 205 -4.04 -11.47 -18.50
N ARG A 206 -3.86 -11.30 -19.81
CA ARG A 206 -4.85 -11.53 -20.88
C ARG A 206 -4.10 -11.87 -22.18
N PRO A 207 -4.76 -12.34 -23.25
CA PRO A 207 -4.08 -12.66 -24.50
C PRO A 207 -3.24 -11.53 -25.10
N PHE A 208 -3.55 -10.28 -24.74
CA PHE A 208 -2.92 -9.05 -25.23
C PHE A 208 -2.09 -8.34 -24.15
N GLN A 209 -1.98 -8.88 -22.93
CA GLN A 209 -1.34 -8.20 -21.80
C GLN A 209 -0.43 -9.12 -20.99
N ALA A 210 0.75 -8.60 -20.67
CA ALA A 210 1.72 -9.27 -19.80
C ALA A 210 2.36 -8.26 -18.85
N THR A 211 2.96 -8.76 -17.78
CA THR A 211 3.80 -7.96 -16.88
C THR A 211 5.27 -8.28 -17.15
N LEU A 212 6.05 -7.22 -17.32
CA LEU A 212 7.51 -7.23 -17.40
C LEU A 212 8.07 -6.80 -16.05
N GLN A 213 9.10 -7.49 -15.58
CA GLN A 213 9.84 -7.17 -14.37
C GLN A 213 11.31 -6.92 -14.73
N MET A 214 11.93 -5.95 -14.06
CA MET A 214 13.36 -5.73 -14.06
C MET A 214 13.84 -5.58 -12.62
N ALA A 215 14.87 -6.32 -12.23
CA ALA A 215 15.51 -6.15 -10.92
C ALA A 215 16.16 -4.76 -10.80
N VAL A 216 16.11 -4.22 -9.59
CA VAL A 216 16.57 -2.87 -9.27
C VAL A 216 17.47 -2.89 -8.04
N SER A 217 18.57 -2.14 -8.10
CA SER A 217 19.47 -1.99 -6.95
C SER A 217 18.72 -1.28 -5.82
N ALA A 218 19.05 -1.59 -4.57
CA ALA A 218 18.47 -0.91 -3.42
C ALA A 218 18.68 0.63 -3.48
N GLU A 219 19.80 1.05 -4.07
CA GLU A 219 20.23 2.46 -4.21
C GLU A 219 19.71 3.16 -5.47
N ASP A 220 19.14 2.43 -6.43
CA ASP A 220 18.66 3.04 -7.68
C ASP A 220 17.49 3.98 -7.36
N SER A 221 17.55 5.20 -7.88
CA SER A 221 16.40 6.09 -7.88
C SER A 221 15.34 5.60 -8.86
N TRP A 222 14.13 6.12 -8.73
CA TRP A 222 13.05 5.86 -9.69
C TRP A 222 13.43 6.24 -11.13
N SER A 223 14.14 7.36 -11.29
CA SER A 223 14.60 7.84 -12.61
C SER A 223 15.62 6.88 -13.23
N ASP A 224 16.59 6.42 -12.43
CA ASP A 224 17.65 5.53 -12.89
C ASP A 224 17.09 4.17 -13.31
N ALA A 225 16.20 3.60 -12.49
CA ALA A 225 15.52 2.35 -12.81
C ALA A 225 14.70 2.46 -14.10
N ARG A 226 13.94 3.55 -14.28
CA ARG A 226 13.16 3.78 -15.50
C ARG A 226 14.05 3.93 -16.73
N GLN A 227 15.16 4.64 -16.64
CA GLN A 227 16.11 4.78 -17.75
C GLN A 227 16.75 3.44 -18.11
N ARG A 228 17.13 2.62 -17.12
CA ARG A 228 17.66 1.27 -17.36
C ARG A 228 16.61 0.37 -18.00
N LEU A 229 15.36 0.42 -17.56
CA LEU A 229 14.25 -0.31 -18.17
C LEU A 229 14.12 0.01 -19.66
N HIS A 230 14.13 1.29 -20.04
CA HIS A 230 14.02 1.70 -21.44
C HIS A 230 15.21 1.23 -22.28
N ARG A 231 16.44 1.25 -21.74
CA ARG A 231 17.62 0.70 -22.42
C ARG A 231 17.49 -0.81 -22.65
N CYS A 232 17.22 -1.56 -21.58
CA CYS A 232 16.96 -3.01 -21.66
C CYS A 232 15.83 -3.33 -22.67
N TRP A 233 14.77 -2.51 -22.72
CA TRP A 233 13.67 -2.68 -23.66
C TRP A 233 14.03 -2.32 -25.11
N ALA A 234 14.90 -1.34 -25.33
CA ALA A 234 15.37 -1.01 -26.68
C ALA A 234 16.14 -2.20 -27.29
N ASP A 235 16.96 -2.85 -26.46
CA ASP A 235 17.80 -4.00 -26.79
C ASP A 235 17.06 -5.35 -26.69
N ARG A 236 15.72 -5.32 -26.58
CA ARG A 236 14.90 -6.53 -26.42
C ARG A 236 15.03 -7.51 -27.60
N PRO A 237 14.86 -8.83 -27.35
CA PRO A 237 14.88 -9.86 -28.38
C PRO A 237 13.87 -9.60 -29.51
N ASN A 238 14.16 -10.14 -30.70
CA ASN A 238 13.28 -10.01 -31.87
C ASN A 238 11.86 -10.55 -31.61
N ALA A 239 11.74 -11.63 -30.82
CA ALA A 239 10.47 -12.20 -30.41
C ALA A 239 9.58 -11.20 -29.63
N TRP A 240 10.16 -10.16 -29.03
CA TRP A 240 9.44 -9.16 -28.23
C TRP A 240 9.18 -7.86 -28.99
N LYS A 241 9.55 -7.76 -30.28
CA LYS A 241 9.45 -6.50 -31.03
C LYS A 241 8.01 -6.04 -31.26
N THR A 242 7.05 -6.97 -31.30
CA THR A 242 5.61 -6.69 -31.44
C THR A 242 4.94 -6.24 -30.15
N TRP A 243 5.59 -6.44 -29.00
CA TRP A 243 5.11 -5.95 -27.72
C TRP A 243 5.50 -4.48 -27.53
N THR A 244 4.68 -3.75 -26.79
CA THR A 244 4.92 -2.35 -26.41
C THR A 244 4.69 -2.15 -24.92
N ILE A 245 5.53 -1.36 -24.25
CA ILE A 245 5.25 -0.90 -22.88
C ILE A 245 4.01 0.00 -22.91
N ALA A 246 2.94 -0.43 -22.25
CA ALA A 246 1.71 0.32 -22.10
C ALA A 246 1.73 1.21 -20.84
N ALA A 247 2.32 0.71 -19.75
CA ALA A 247 2.47 1.44 -18.51
C ALA A 247 3.70 0.96 -17.76
N ILE A 248 4.31 1.87 -16.99
CA ILE A 248 5.35 1.55 -16.01
C ILE A 248 4.71 1.75 -14.63
N ALA A 249 4.99 0.84 -13.69
CA ALA A 249 4.53 0.92 -12.31
C ALA A 249 4.79 2.32 -11.72
N GLY A 250 3.99 2.79 -10.76
CA GLY A 250 4.25 4.05 -10.04
C GLY A 250 5.20 3.88 -8.86
N ARG A 251 5.44 2.63 -8.45
CA ARG A 251 6.25 2.24 -7.29
C ARG A 251 7.11 1.03 -7.61
N PHE A 252 8.15 0.83 -6.82
CA PHE A 252 8.90 -0.42 -6.83
C PHE A 252 8.08 -1.51 -6.14
N ALA A 253 8.09 -2.71 -6.70
CA ALA A 253 7.78 -3.91 -5.94
C ALA A 253 9.00 -4.23 -5.07
N SER A 254 8.79 -4.52 -3.80
CA SER A 254 9.87 -4.73 -2.85
C SER A 254 9.76 -6.09 -2.18
N HIS A 255 10.90 -6.65 -1.80
CA HIS A 255 10.94 -7.79 -0.91
C HIS A 255 11.28 -7.33 0.51
N VAL A 256 10.39 -7.67 1.43
CA VAL A 256 10.44 -7.31 2.84
C VAL A 256 10.12 -8.55 3.67
N PRO A 257 10.66 -8.66 4.90
CA PRO A 257 10.47 -9.83 5.73
C PRO A 257 8.99 -10.03 6.09
N ALA A 258 8.55 -11.28 6.09
CA ALA A 258 7.19 -11.64 6.46
C ALA A 258 7.00 -11.72 7.98
N GLY A 259 5.76 -11.52 8.41
CA GLY A 259 5.37 -11.64 9.81
C GLY A 259 5.47 -10.33 10.57
N VAL A 260 5.17 -10.42 11.87
CA VAL A 260 5.09 -9.25 12.76
C VAL A 260 6.44 -9.01 13.41
N HIS A 261 6.92 -7.79 13.28
CA HIS A 261 8.15 -7.29 13.88
C HIS A 261 7.80 -6.28 14.97
N ARG A 262 8.03 -6.63 16.23
CA ARG A 262 7.80 -5.72 17.35
C ARG A 262 8.85 -4.60 17.36
N LEU A 263 8.40 -3.36 17.32
CA LEU A 263 9.26 -2.17 17.40
C LEU A 263 9.33 -1.63 18.83
N ALA A 264 8.18 -1.61 19.51
CA ALA A 264 8.07 -1.26 20.92
C ALA A 264 6.83 -1.94 21.55
N THR A 265 6.56 -1.68 22.82
CA THR A 265 5.33 -2.18 23.47
C THR A 265 4.08 -1.52 22.86
N GLY A 266 3.24 -2.32 22.22
CA GLY A 266 2.06 -1.85 21.48
C GLY A 266 2.40 -1.19 20.13
N TRP A 267 3.60 -1.40 19.59
CA TRP A 267 3.98 -0.87 18.29
C TRP A 267 4.68 -1.94 17.47
N ASN A 268 4.02 -2.34 16.39
CA ASN A 268 4.44 -3.44 15.53
C ASN A 268 4.55 -2.97 14.08
N TRP A 269 5.45 -3.62 13.34
CA TRP A 269 5.58 -3.51 11.89
C TRP A 269 5.22 -4.85 11.24
N PHE A 270 4.32 -4.82 10.26
CA PHE A 270 3.72 -5.96 9.61
C PHE A 270 3.55 -5.68 8.11
N PRO A 271 4.65 -5.74 7.34
CA PRO A 271 4.67 -5.21 5.98
C PRO A 271 3.81 -6.02 5.01
N SER A 272 2.89 -5.34 4.32
CA SER A 272 1.94 -5.98 3.38
C SER A 272 2.63 -6.62 2.16
N GLU A 273 3.71 -6.03 1.65
CA GLU A 273 4.45 -6.54 0.47
C GLU A 273 5.22 -7.86 0.74
N ALA A 274 5.28 -8.33 1.99
CA ALA A 274 5.92 -9.60 2.31
C ALA A 274 5.16 -10.81 1.75
N TYR A 275 3.88 -10.64 1.42
CA TYR A 275 2.98 -11.69 0.99
C TYR A 275 2.94 -11.84 -0.53
N ALA A 276 2.54 -13.03 -0.99
CA ALA A 276 2.64 -13.37 -2.40
C ALA A 276 1.67 -12.56 -3.27
N ASN A 277 0.49 -12.26 -2.74
CA ASN A 277 -0.56 -11.55 -3.45
C ASN A 277 -1.42 -10.70 -2.48
N PRO A 278 -2.19 -9.73 -3.01
CA PRO A 278 -3.08 -8.89 -2.23
C PRO A 278 -4.07 -9.61 -1.30
N LEU A 279 -4.65 -10.72 -1.75
CA LEU A 279 -5.63 -11.46 -0.97
C LEU A 279 -4.97 -12.15 0.23
N ASP A 280 -3.79 -12.73 0.00
CA ASP A 280 -2.96 -13.32 1.05
C ASP A 280 -2.53 -12.30 2.10
N ALA A 281 -2.16 -11.08 1.68
CA ALA A 281 -1.83 -9.99 2.60
C ALA A 281 -3.03 -9.56 3.45
N LEU A 282 -4.22 -9.43 2.83
CA LEU A 282 -5.47 -9.10 3.53
C LEU A 282 -5.80 -10.13 4.61
N ASP A 283 -5.75 -11.41 4.24
CA ASP A 283 -6.07 -12.51 5.16
C ASP A 283 -5.08 -12.57 6.33
N HIS A 284 -3.78 -12.45 6.06
CA HIS A 284 -2.76 -12.40 7.11
C HIS A 284 -2.95 -11.20 8.06
N GLY A 285 -3.33 -10.03 7.53
CA GLY A 285 -3.68 -8.86 8.34
C GLY A 285 -4.85 -9.12 9.27
N TYR A 286 -5.92 -9.72 8.74
CA TYR A 286 -7.11 -10.05 9.53
C TYR A 286 -6.83 -11.14 10.57
N GLU A 287 -6.13 -12.21 10.21
CA GLU A 287 -5.76 -13.30 11.12
C GLU A 287 -4.88 -12.81 12.27
N TYR A 288 -3.89 -11.96 11.97
CA TYR A 288 -3.09 -11.30 12.99
C TYR A 288 -3.97 -10.50 13.96
N GLY A 289 -4.83 -9.62 13.43
CA GLY A 289 -5.69 -8.79 14.25
C GLY A 289 -6.71 -9.58 15.08
N ALA A 290 -7.28 -10.64 14.51
CA ALA A 290 -8.23 -11.51 15.21
C ALA A 290 -7.55 -12.25 16.37
N LYS A 291 -6.30 -12.69 16.18
CA LYS A 291 -5.50 -13.31 17.24
C LYS A 291 -5.14 -12.32 18.34
N GLU A 292 -4.67 -11.14 17.97
CA GLU A 292 -4.19 -10.13 18.92
C GLU A 292 -5.35 -9.50 19.72
N TRP A 293 -6.50 -9.27 19.09
CA TRP A 293 -7.56 -8.45 19.66
C TRP A 293 -8.87 -9.20 19.89
N GLY A 294 -9.10 -10.32 19.20
CA GLY A 294 -10.31 -11.14 19.37
C GLY A 294 -10.40 -11.83 20.73
N GLN A 295 -9.26 -12.09 21.40
CA GLN A 295 -9.24 -12.67 22.75
C GLN A 295 -9.70 -11.67 23.83
N HIS A 296 -9.54 -10.36 23.61
CA HIS A 296 -9.93 -9.35 24.57
C HIS A 296 -11.45 -9.09 24.62
N ALA A 297 -12.17 -9.33 23.52
CA ALA A 297 -13.63 -9.18 23.48
C ALA A 297 -14.36 -10.22 24.35
N ALA A 298 -13.81 -11.44 24.49
CA ALA A 298 -14.41 -12.50 25.30
C ALA A 298 -14.15 -12.35 26.81
N SER A 299 -13.27 -11.43 27.23
CA SER A 299 -12.85 -11.27 28.63
C SER A 299 -13.62 -10.18 29.39
N ASN A 300 -14.49 -9.44 28.70
CA ASN A 300 -15.25 -8.30 29.25
C ASN A 300 -16.78 -8.49 29.18
N LEU A 301 -17.25 -9.73 29.01
CA LEU A 301 -18.65 -10.15 29.16
C LEU A 301 -18.78 -11.08 30.37
#